data_AF-A0A0J7AKI7-F1
#
_entry.id   AF-A0A0J7AKI7-F1
#
_cell.length_a   1.000
_cell.length_b   1.000
_cell.length_c   1.000
_cell.angle_alpha   90.00
_cell.angle_beta   90.00
_cell.angle_gamma   90.00
#
_symmetry.space_group_name_H-M   'P 1'
#
loop_
_entity.id
_entity.type
_entity.pdbx_description
1 polymer ?
#
loop_
_entity_poly.entity_id
_entity_poly.type
_entity_poly.pdbx_seq_one_letter_code
_entity_poly.pdbx_strand_id
1 'polypeptide(L)' 'METVRAAERELMARLPEGALMQRAAAALAAVCAGLLGRVYGARVVLLVGSGDNGGDALYAGARLARRGAGVTA' A
#
# COMPACT_ATOMS: atom_id res chain seq x y z
N MET A 1 -16.60 -13.73 -4.04
CA MET A 1 -15.93 -12.93 -2.98
C MET A 1 -15.39 -13.82 -1.86
N GLU A 2 -16.17 -14.81 -1.42
CA GLU A 2 -15.77 -15.73 -0.34
C GLU A 2 -14.51 -16.55 -0.64
N THR A 3 -14.34 -16.97 -1.90
CA THR A 3 -13.15 -17.72 -2.37
C THR A 3 -11.86 -16.92 -2.22
N VAL A 4 -11.89 -15.61 -2.48
CA VAL A 4 -10.71 -14.73 -2.35
C VAL A 4 -10.32 -14.61 -0.89
N ARG A 5 -11.29 -14.36 0.00
CA ARG A 5 -11.03 -14.27 1.44
C ARG A 5 -10.56 -15.59 2.04
N ALA A 6 -11.05 -16.73 1.52
CA ALA A 6 -10.58 -18.04 1.95
C ALA A 6 -9.11 -18.27 1.58
N ALA A 7 -8.74 -17.98 0.33
CA ALA A 7 -7.36 -18.08 -0.15
C ALA A 7 -6.42 -17.13 0.61
N GLU A 8 -6.86 -15.90 0.90
CA GLU A 8 -6.09 -14.94 1.70
C GLU A 8 -5.82 -15.46 3.12
N ARG A 9 -6.84 -16.02 3.78
CA ARG A 9 -6.70 -16.60 5.12
C ARG A 9 -5.72 -17.76 5.16
N GLU A 10 -5.81 -18.67 4.19
CA GLU A 10 -4.89 -19.81 4.08
C GLU A 10 -3.44 -19.34 3.91
N LEU A 11 -3.23 -18.31 3.09
CA LEU A 11 -1.91 -17.76 2.86
C LEU A 11 -1.38 -16.97 4.07
N MET A 12 -2.24 -16.22 4.77
CA MET A 12 -1.88 -15.51 6.01
C MET A 12 -1.36 -16.48 7.07
N ALA A 13 -1.97 -17.67 7.20
CA ALA A 13 -1.55 -18.69 8.16
C ALA A 13 -0.12 -19.21 7.93
N ARG A 14 0.46 -18.96 6.75
CA ARG A 14 1.78 -19.46 6.33
C ARG A 14 2.83 -18.37 6.19
N LEU A 15 2.48 -17.11 6.40
CA LEU A 15 3.39 -15.97 6.24
C LEU A 15 3.61 -15.26 7.58
N PRO A 16 4.74 -14.53 7.74
CA PRO A 16 4.90 -13.62 8.85
C PRO A 16 3.74 -12.61 8.91
N GLU A 17 3.38 -12.22 10.12
CA GLU A 17 2.33 -11.24 10.35
C GLU A 17 2.60 -9.96 9.55
N GLY A 18 1.56 -9.42 8.92
CA GLY A 18 1.63 -8.21 8.10
C GLY A 18 2.30 -8.39 6.73
N ALA A 19 2.83 -9.56 6.36
CA ALA A 19 3.53 -9.75 5.08
C ALA A 19 2.64 -9.47 3.85
N LEU A 20 1.36 -9.86 3.89
CA LEU A 20 0.43 -9.60 2.78
C LEU A 20 0.12 -8.10 2.63
N MET A 21 -0.14 -7.39 3.73
CA MET A 21 -0.32 -5.93 3.73
C MET A 21 0.94 -5.23 3.22
N GLN A 22 2.13 -5.64 3.66
CA GLN A 22 3.39 -5.07 3.15
C GLN A 22 3.55 -5.27 1.64
N ARG A 23 3.13 -6.41 1.08
CA ARG A 23 3.13 -6.68 -0.35
C ARG A 23 2.09 -5.83 -1.10
N ALA A 24 0.86 -5.78 -0.60
CA ALA A 24 -0.22 -4.97 -1.17
C ALA A 24 0.17 -3.50 -1.24
N ALA A 25 0.64 -2.93 -0.14
CA ALA A 25 1.14 -1.57 -0.08
C ALA A 25 2.36 -1.32 -0.98
N ALA A 26 3.20 -2.33 -1.24
CA ALA A 26 4.36 -2.18 -2.13
C ALA A 26 3.91 -2.13 -3.60
N ALA A 27 2.97 -3.00 -3.97
CA ALA A 27 2.34 -2.98 -5.28
C ALA A 27 1.61 -1.66 -5.51
N LEU A 28 0.85 -1.17 -4.53
CA LEU A 28 0.19 0.14 -4.59
C LEU A 28 1.19 1.27 -4.84
N ALA A 29 2.29 1.33 -4.07
CA ALA A 29 3.32 2.34 -4.28
C ALA A 29 3.98 2.26 -5.67
N ALA A 30 4.17 1.05 -6.21
CA ALA A 30 4.73 0.85 -7.54
C ALA A 30 3.80 1.37 -8.64
N VAL A 31 2.50 1.04 -8.56
CA VAL A 31 1.49 1.53 -9.51
C VAL A 31 1.38 3.04 -9.45
N CYS A 32 1.26 3.62 -8.25
CA CYS A 32 1.21 5.08 -8.07
C CYS A 32 2.46 5.76 -8.64
N ALA A 33 3.65 5.20 -8.41
CA ALA A 33 4.88 5.75 -8.96
C ALA A 33 4.91 5.74 -10.50
N GLY A 34 4.35 4.70 -11.12
CA GLY A 34 4.18 4.64 -12.57
C GLY A 34 3.21 5.71 -13.08
N LEU A 35 2.07 5.89 -12.42
CA LEU A 35 1.06 6.89 -12.78
C LEU A 35 1.58 8.32 -12.61
N LEU A 36 2.40 8.58 -11.59
CA LEU A 36 3.00 9.90 -11.37
C LEU A 36 4.07 10.25 -12.42
N GLY A 37 4.65 9.26 -13.12
CA GLY A 37 5.77 9.42 -14.05
C GLY A 37 7.11 9.79 -13.39
N ARG A 38 7.07 10.58 -12.32
CA ARG A 38 8.20 10.92 -11.45
C ARG A 38 7.71 11.06 -10.00
N VAL A 39 8.40 10.42 -9.07
CA VAL A 39 8.03 10.45 -7.64
C VAL A 39 8.67 11.63 -6.89
N TYR A 40 9.95 11.93 -7.15
CA TYR A 40 10.64 13.02 -6.47
C TYR A 40 9.99 14.37 -6.78
N GLY A 41 9.61 15.10 -5.74
CA GLY A 41 8.91 16.39 -5.85
C GLY A 41 7.42 16.29 -6.15
N ALA A 42 6.86 15.09 -6.33
CA ALA A 42 5.41 14.91 -6.47
C ALA A 42 4.70 15.23 -5.14
N ARG A 43 3.47 15.73 -5.21
CA ARG A 43 2.61 15.95 -4.04
C ARG A 43 1.49 14.92 -4.06
N VAL A 44 1.33 14.19 -2.97
CA VAL A 44 0.37 13.08 -2.86
C VAL A 44 -0.46 13.28 -1.60
N VAL A 45 -1.78 13.25 -1.75
CA VAL A 45 -2.72 13.24 -0.63
C VAL A 45 -3.26 11.82 -0.48
N LEU A 46 -3.22 11.30 0.75
CA LEU A 46 -3.81 10.01 1.09
C LEU A 46 -5.21 10.23 1.65
N LEU A 47 -6.20 9.53 1.12
CA LEU A 47 -7.55 9.48 1.70
C LEU A 47 -7.69 8.12 2.38
N VAL A 48 -7.56 8.12 3.70
CA VAL A 48 -7.34 6.89 4.48
C VAL A 48 -8.60 6.53 5.27
N GLY A 49 -9.17 5.36 4.98
CA GLY A 49 -10.24 4.76 5.79
C GLY A 49 -9.68 3.94 6.96
N SER A 50 -10.55 3.49 7.88
CA SER A 50 -10.14 2.75 9.09
C SER A 50 -9.84 1.25 8.89
N GLY A 51 -10.03 0.70 7.69
CA GLY A 51 -9.79 -0.71 7.39
C GLY A 51 -8.38 -1.01 6.87
N ASP A 52 -8.15 -2.26 6.48
CA ASP A 52 -6.85 -2.75 5.98
C ASP A 52 -6.33 -1.94 4.77
N ASN A 53 -7.22 -1.51 3.88
CA ASN A 53 -6.88 -0.65 2.74
C ASN A 53 -6.30 0.71 3.20
N GLY A 54 -6.71 1.20 4.37
CA GLY A 54 -6.12 2.40 4.96
C GLY A 54 -4.68 2.18 5.39
N GLY A 55 -4.40 1.01 5.99
CA GLY A 55 -3.04 0.56 6.28
C GLY A 55 -2.19 0.51 5.00
N ASP A 56 -2.73 -0.05 3.92
CA ASP A 56 -2.04 -0.11 2.63
C ASP A 56 -1.71 1.29 2.08
N ALA A 57 -2.66 2.22 2.14
CA ALA A 57 -2.47 3.60 1.70
C ALA A 57 -1.37 4.29 2.52
N LEU A 58 -1.37 4.14 3.84
CA LEU A 58 -0.35 4.72 4.73
C LEU A 58 1.04 4.14 4.44
N TYR A 59 1.18 2.82 4.31
CA TYR A 59 2.46 2.18 3.98
C TYR A 59 2.94 2.54 2.57
N ALA A 60 2.04 2.64 1.59
CA ALA A 60 2.38 3.08 0.25
C ALA A 60 2.84 4.54 0.23
N GLY A 61 2.11 5.42 0.93
CA GLY A 61 2.48 6.83 1.11
C GLY A 61 3.85 6.98 1.76
N ALA A 62 4.14 6.23 2.82
CA ALA A 62 5.46 6.22 3.46
C ALA A 62 6.58 5.81 2.49
N ARG A 63 6.33 4.83 1.60
CA ARG A 63 7.30 4.44 0.55
C ARG A 63 7.53 5.54 -0.48
N LEU A 64 6.48 6.25 -0.90
CA LEU A 64 6.58 7.38 -1.82
C LEU A 64 7.31 8.57 -1.17
N ALA A 65 7.02 8.86 0.10
CA ALA A 65 7.69 9.89 0.88
C ALA A 65 9.20 9.62 1.00
N ARG A 66 9.60 8.37 1.28
CA ARG A 66 11.03 7.97 1.27
C ARG A 66 11.73 8.17 -0.08
N ARG A 67 10.97 8.29 -1.17
CA ARG A 67 11.49 8.59 -2.52
C ARG A 67 11.41 10.07 -2.90
N GLY A 68 11.07 10.93 -1.94
CA GLY A 68 11.05 12.39 -2.09
C GLY A 68 9.72 12.98 -2.56
N ALA A 69 8.62 12.23 -2.50
CA ALA A 69 7.30 12.84 -2.64
C ALA A 69 6.90 13.58 -1.36
N GLY A 70 6.24 14.73 -1.49
CA GLY A 70 5.54 15.38 -0.38
C GLY A 70 4.20 14.69 -0.14
N VAL A 71 4.09 13.93 0.95
CA VAL A 71 2.90 13.14 1.27
C VAL A 71 2.16 13.77 2.45
N THR A 72 0.84 13.94 2.31
CA THR A 72 -0.07 14.35 3.38
C THR A 72 -1.15 13.28 3.54
N ALA A 73 -1.50 12.94 4.78
CA ALA A 73 -2.51 11.94 5.13
C ALA A 73 -3.61 12.55 5.99
#